data_AF-A0A3C0R5P4-F1
#
_entry.id   AF-A0A3C0R5P4-F1
#
_cell.length_a   1.000
_cell.length_b   1.000
_cell.length_c   1.000
_cell.angle_alpha   90.00
_cell.angle_beta   90.00
_cell.angle_gamma   90.00
#
_symmetry.space_group_name_H-M   'P 1'
#
loop_
_entity.id
_entity.type
_entity.pdbx_description
1 polymer ?
#
loop_
_entity_poly.entity_id
_entity_poly.type
_entity_poly.pdbx_seq_one_letter_code
_entity_poly.pdbx_strand_id
1 'polypeptide(L)'
;MDNYILGFGPFVVTTDLDRAERNVEGRSVALKKELGLRDLVLTQIVFVVGTAWVGTAAKLGDSHVSFWLLAILLFYIPQAAVVIYLNRLMPLEGGLYQWAKFGFNDFAGFMVAWNLWLLAFTVMALCGLVVTTNLSYSIGASAGWMQESKWVVPIVSCVLTVSLVAVSIRGLSLGKWVHNAGGIIMLVTYGALVALPFISLARGELKEYHPLKIVAPTFSMFNLNIFSKMVLGALSGFEYVAILGGECRSPARNIGRSVIVAAPFIALMFILGTSSVLAFTGGEHVDLIGPVPQTLSIGFRSFPIVGAIVSIAILLLAMRSIALMSIYLAGSSRLPMVAGWDRLLPAWFTKLHPRYKTPVNSIIFVGAITLCFSLASLIGTGAQEAFQLVDNAASVFYGIVYVVMFAIPLVGAKNIIKNAPAWLRVASACGFIVSLAAIWFTIFPIIGVRSRFAFAAKIIAVALIGNAIGAAIFAIRSRRAALADPT
;
A
#
# COMPACT_ATOMS: atom_id res chain seq x y z
N MET A 1 8.88 -16.25 -35.15
CA MET A 1 9.96 -17.21 -34.84
C MET A 1 10.96 -16.50 -33.95
N ASP A 2 11.59 -17.22 -33.02
CA ASP A 2 12.47 -16.76 -31.93
C ASP A 2 11.80 -16.54 -30.57
N ASN A 3 11.33 -17.64 -29.99
CA ASN A 3 11.10 -17.82 -28.55
C ASN A 3 11.94 -19.02 -28.07
N TYR A 4 13.25 -18.84 -27.92
CA TYR A 4 14.12 -19.87 -27.32
C TYR A 4 15.30 -19.23 -26.58
N ILE A 5 15.03 -18.51 -25.48
CA ILE A 5 16.03 -18.31 -24.43
C ILE A 5 15.30 -18.37 -23.09
N LEU A 6 15.67 -19.35 -22.26
CA LEU A 6 15.11 -19.77 -20.95
C LEU A 6 14.06 -20.89 -21.05
N GLY A 7 14.53 -22.13 -20.85
CA GLY A 7 13.77 -23.38 -20.98
C GLY A 7 12.62 -23.55 -19.98
N PHE A 8 11.45 -23.04 -20.36
CA PHE A 8 10.17 -23.46 -19.81
C PHE A 8 9.30 -23.91 -20.98
N GLY A 9 8.91 -25.19 -21.00
CA GLY A 9 8.06 -25.78 -22.03
C GLY A 9 6.64 -25.19 -22.03
N PRO A 10 5.84 -25.46 -23.08
CA PRO A 10 4.48 -24.93 -23.21
C PRO A 10 3.59 -25.44 -22.05
N PHE A 11 2.95 -24.49 -21.37
CA PHE A 11 2.02 -24.72 -20.26
C PHE A 11 0.79 -25.49 -20.75
N VAL A 12 0.52 -26.67 -20.17
CA VAL A 12 -0.76 -27.38 -20.35
C VAL A 12 -1.56 -27.17 -19.08
N VAL A 13 -2.55 -26.28 -19.14
CA VAL A 13 -3.46 -25.90 -18.05
C VAL A 13 -4.85 -26.48 -18.36
N THR A 14 -5.66 -26.77 -17.32
CA THR A 14 -6.99 -27.39 -17.46
C THR A 14 -7.96 -26.47 -18.23
N THR A 15 -8.82 -27.05 -19.08
CA THR A 15 -9.74 -26.35 -20.00
C THR A 15 -10.63 -25.26 -19.38
N ASP A 16 -11.00 -25.39 -18.10
CA ASP A 16 -11.87 -24.41 -17.42
C ASP A 16 -11.12 -23.17 -16.93
N LEU A 17 -9.87 -23.33 -16.47
CA LEU A 17 -9.00 -22.21 -16.12
C LEU A 17 -8.69 -21.39 -17.38
N ASP A 18 -8.30 -22.06 -18.47
CA ASP A 18 -8.06 -21.42 -19.76
C ASP A 18 -9.27 -20.60 -20.24
N ARG A 19 -10.48 -21.14 -20.07
CA ARG A 19 -11.72 -20.43 -20.45
C ARG A 19 -11.95 -19.19 -19.59
N ALA A 20 -11.74 -19.29 -18.28
CA ALA A 20 -11.90 -18.17 -17.35
C ALA A 20 -10.86 -17.07 -17.58
N GLU A 21 -9.60 -17.44 -17.81
CA GLU A 21 -8.52 -16.50 -18.15
C GLU A 21 -8.82 -15.77 -19.46
N ARG A 22 -9.18 -16.49 -20.53
CA ARG A 22 -9.55 -15.90 -21.83
C ARG A 22 -10.72 -14.92 -21.74
N ASN A 23 -11.69 -15.15 -20.84
CA ASN A 23 -12.79 -14.21 -20.61
C ASN A 23 -12.29 -12.90 -19.99
N VAL A 24 -11.41 -12.97 -18.99
CA VAL A 24 -10.79 -11.78 -18.38
C VAL A 24 -9.95 -11.02 -19.41
N GLU A 25 -9.15 -11.72 -20.21
CA GLU A 25 -8.36 -11.13 -21.29
C GLU A 25 -9.25 -10.46 -22.35
N GLY A 26 -10.31 -11.14 -22.80
CA GLY A 26 -11.26 -10.63 -23.79
C GLY A 26 -11.95 -9.34 -23.33
N ARG A 27 -12.33 -9.25 -22.05
CA ARG A 27 -12.90 -8.02 -21.47
C ARG A 27 -11.85 -6.91 -21.32
N SER A 28 -10.61 -7.28 -21.03
CA SER A 28 -9.50 -6.35 -20.86
C SER A 28 -9.08 -5.65 -22.16
N VAL A 29 -9.42 -6.21 -23.33
CA VAL A 29 -9.17 -5.57 -24.65
C VAL A 29 -9.82 -4.17 -24.76
N ALA A 30 -10.92 -3.94 -24.04
CA ALA A 30 -11.59 -2.64 -24.02
C ALA A 30 -10.82 -1.55 -23.23
N LEU A 31 -9.82 -1.94 -22.42
CA LEU A 31 -9.01 -1.04 -21.60
C LEU A 31 -7.84 -0.46 -22.40
N LYS A 32 -7.41 0.76 -22.03
CA LYS A 32 -6.28 1.42 -22.69
C LYS A 32 -4.97 1.06 -22.01
N LYS A 33 -3.98 0.61 -22.80
CA LYS A 33 -2.64 0.22 -22.32
C LYS A 33 -1.74 1.44 -22.08
N GLU A 34 -2.01 2.13 -21.00
CA GLU A 34 -1.40 3.42 -20.65
C GLU A 34 -0.08 3.30 -19.88
N LEU A 35 0.13 2.20 -19.14
CA LEU A 35 1.26 2.05 -18.21
C LEU A 35 2.45 1.32 -18.85
N GLY A 36 3.60 1.98 -18.89
CA GLY A 36 4.90 1.40 -19.23
C GLY A 36 5.74 1.04 -18.00
N LEU A 37 6.94 0.50 -18.23
CA LEU A 37 7.87 0.09 -17.16
C LEU A 37 8.24 1.25 -16.22
N ARG A 38 8.56 2.44 -16.77
CA ARG A 38 8.90 3.62 -15.97
C ARG A 38 7.74 4.04 -15.06
N ASP A 39 6.52 4.02 -15.60
CA ASP A 39 5.33 4.38 -14.84
C ASP A 39 5.14 3.40 -13.68
N LEU A 40 5.27 2.10 -13.93
CA LEU A 40 5.18 1.06 -12.90
C LEU A 40 6.26 1.17 -11.81
N VAL A 41 7.50 1.51 -12.18
CA VAL A 41 8.58 1.73 -11.20
C VAL A 41 8.25 2.90 -10.29
N LEU A 42 7.85 4.05 -10.86
CA LEU A 42 7.51 5.23 -10.06
C LEU A 42 6.26 5.02 -9.22
N THR A 43 5.23 4.37 -9.76
CA THR A 43 4.01 4.01 -9.02
C THR A 43 4.34 3.12 -7.83
N GLN A 44 5.21 2.12 -7.98
CA GLN A 44 5.61 1.27 -6.85
C GLN A 44 6.41 2.04 -5.80
N ILE A 45 7.30 2.95 -6.20
CA ILE A 45 8.01 3.82 -5.24
C ILE A 45 7.02 4.68 -4.45
N VAL A 46 6.03 5.30 -5.12
CA VAL A 46 5.00 6.09 -4.41
C VAL A 46 4.16 5.22 -3.50
N PHE A 47 3.77 4.04 -3.97
CA PHE A 47 2.84 3.18 -3.25
C PHE A 47 3.48 2.56 -2.00
N VAL A 48 4.68 2.01 -2.15
CA VAL A 48 5.37 1.27 -1.08
C VAL A 48 6.05 2.22 -0.08
N VAL A 49 6.69 3.31 -0.51
CA VAL A 49 7.47 4.18 0.39
C VAL A 49 6.55 5.07 1.25
N GLY A 50 5.88 4.51 2.26
CA GLY A 50 5.12 5.29 3.24
C GLY A 50 6.03 6.18 4.11
N THR A 51 5.70 7.46 4.28
CA THR A 51 6.52 8.40 5.08
C THR A 51 6.42 8.11 6.57
N ALA A 52 5.29 7.56 7.06
CA ALA A 52 5.10 7.22 8.46
C ALA A 52 6.07 6.13 8.97
N TRP A 53 6.45 5.19 8.10
CA TRP A 53 7.16 3.98 8.51
C TRP A 53 8.59 4.21 8.97
N VAL A 54 9.28 5.21 8.43
CA VAL A 54 10.62 5.59 8.92
C VAL A 54 10.56 6.16 10.34
N GLY A 55 9.45 6.82 10.71
CA GLY A 55 9.20 7.27 12.08
C GLY A 55 8.85 6.11 13.02
N THR A 56 7.99 5.19 12.57
CA THR A 56 7.68 3.96 13.31
C THR A 56 8.94 3.12 13.55
N ALA A 57 9.79 2.95 12.54
CA ALA A 57 11.05 2.21 12.64
C ALA A 57 12.10 2.93 13.51
N ALA A 58 12.08 4.27 13.58
CA ALA A 58 12.99 5.03 14.45
C ALA A 58 12.81 4.69 15.94
N LYS A 59 11.63 4.19 16.35
CA LYS A 59 11.39 3.70 17.71
C LYS A 59 12.20 2.46 18.09
N LEU A 60 12.82 1.77 17.12
CA LEU A 60 13.78 0.68 17.37
C LEU A 60 15.19 1.19 17.71
N GLY A 61 15.42 2.50 17.60
CA GLY A 61 16.72 3.12 17.84
C GLY A 61 17.82 2.51 16.97
N ASP A 62 18.98 2.28 17.58
CA ASP A 62 20.17 1.73 16.92
C ASP A 62 19.95 0.34 16.28
N SER A 63 18.93 -0.42 16.72
CA SER A 63 18.65 -1.74 16.17
C SER A 63 17.85 -1.74 14.86
N HIS A 64 17.39 -0.57 14.38
CA HIS A 64 16.49 -0.47 13.24
C HIS A 64 17.06 -1.09 11.95
N VAL A 65 18.37 -0.96 11.68
CA VAL A 65 19.00 -1.55 10.49
C VAL A 65 18.85 -3.07 10.49
N SER A 66 19.12 -3.72 11.62
CA SER A 66 18.96 -5.17 11.78
C SER A 66 17.52 -5.62 11.56
N PHE A 67 16.55 -4.87 12.08
CA PHE A 67 15.13 -5.17 11.85
C PHE A 67 14.69 -4.94 10.41
N TRP A 68 15.20 -3.92 9.71
CA TRP A 68 14.96 -3.74 8.28
C TRP A 68 15.53 -4.90 7.46
N LEU A 69 16.77 -5.31 7.73
CA LEU A 69 17.40 -6.45 7.05
C LEU A 69 16.60 -7.74 7.28
N LEU A 70 16.14 -7.97 8.52
CA LEU A 70 15.28 -9.11 8.86
C LEU A 70 13.94 -9.05 8.11
N ALA A 71 13.31 -7.87 8.05
CA ALA A 71 12.03 -7.68 7.37
C ALA A 71 12.17 -7.86 5.85
N ILE A 72 13.30 -7.40 5.30
CA ILE A 72 13.65 -7.59 3.89
C ILE A 72 13.80 -9.08 3.58
N LEU A 73 14.55 -9.80 4.41
CA LEU A 73 14.82 -11.21 4.22
C LEU A 73 13.56 -12.08 4.38
N LEU A 74 12.79 -11.87 5.45
CA LEU A 74 11.70 -12.75 5.83
C LEU A 74 10.36 -12.42 5.16
N PHE A 75 10.20 -11.22 4.62
CA PHE A 75 8.95 -10.80 4.00
C PHE A 75 9.13 -10.13 2.64
N TYR A 76 9.97 -9.10 2.51
CA TYR A 76 10.02 -8.30 1.28
C TYR A 76 10.53 -9.07 0.05
N ILE A 77 11.63 -9.81 0.20
CA ILE A 77 12.17 -10.67 -0.87
C ILE A 77 11.16 -11.79 -1.19
N PRO A 78 10.60 -12.51 -0.20
CA PRO A 78 9.50 -13.44 -0.45
C PRO A 78 8.30 -12.83 -1.20
N GLN A 79 7.86 -11.66 -0.77
CA GLN A 79 6.74 -10.92 -1.33
C GLN A 79 7.02 -10.57 -2.80
N ALA A 80 8.17 -9.97 -3.09
CA ALA A 80 8.61 -9.70 -4.46
C ALA A 80 8.67 -10.97 -5.33
N ALA A 81 9.22 -12.06 -4.81
CA ALA A 81 9.34 -13.32 -5.52
C ALA A 81 7.97 -13.92 -5.88
N VAL A 82 7.03 -13.95 -4.92
CA VAL A 82 5.67 -14.45 -5.14
C VAL A 82 4.90 -13.58 -6.12
N VAL A 83 5.02 -12.25 -6.02
CA VAL A 83 4.39 -11.32 -6.97
C VAL A 83 4.92 -11.54 -8.39
N ILE A 84 6.25 -11.63 -8.57
CA ILE A 84 6.86 -11.88 -9.88
C ILE A 84 6.40 -13.22 -10.45
N TYR A 85 6.35 -14.26 -9.61
CA TYR A 85 5.91 -15.59 -10.00
C TYR A 85 4.44 -15.63 -10.44
N LEU A 86 3.53 -15.16 -9.59
CA LEU A 86 2.10 -15.17 -9.86
C LEU A 86 1.73 -14.26 -11.04
N ASN A 87 2.36 -13.09 -11.17
CA ASN A 87 2.13 -12.20 -12.29
C ASN A 87 2.63 -12.79 -13.63
N ARG A 88 3.70 -13.59 -13.63
CA ARG A 88 4.16 -14.27 -14.84
C ARG A 88 3.20 -15.39 -15.26
N LEU A 89 2.60 -16.08 -14.28
CA LEU A 89 1.60 -17.12 -14.54
C LEU A 89 0.27 -16.53 -14.99
N MET A 90 -0.22 -15.50 -14.30
CA MET A 90 -1.56 -14.94 -14.47
C MET A 90 -1.48 -13.39 -14.58
N PRO A 91 -1.01 -12.83 -15.71
CA PRO A 91 -0.87 -11.39 -15.93
C PRO A 91 -2.20 -10.70 -16.24
N LEU A 92 -3.20 -10.91 -15.38
CA LEU A 92 -4.60 -10.57 -15.63
C LEU A 92 -5.04 -9.30 -14.88
N GLU A 93 -6.01 -8.59 -15.45
CA GLU A 93 -6.71 -7.50 -14.79
C GLU A 93 -7.40 -7.98 -13.50
N GLY A 94 -7.25 -7.20 -12.42
CA GLY A 94 -7.66 -7.57 -11.07
C GLY A 94 -6.54 -8.15 -10.22
N GLY A 95 -5.41 -8.55 -10.83
CA GLY A 95 -4.19 -8.94 -10.13
C GLY A 95 -4.43 -9.99 -9.05
N LEU A 96 -4.17 -9.63 -7.79
CA LEU A 96 -4.27 -10.54 -6.65
C LEU A 96 -5.67 -11.16 -6.46
N TYR A 97 -6.74 -10.46 -6.87
CA TYR A 97 -8.10 -11.04 -6.91
C TYR A 97 -8.11 -12.31 -7.77
N GLN A 98 -7.54 -12.24 -8.98
CA GLN A 98 -7.48 -13.37 -9.90
C GLN A 98 -6.57 -14.47 -9.36
N TRP A 99 -5.43 -14.11 -8.78
CA TRP A 99 -4.51 -15.11 -8.22
C TRP A 99 -5.14 -15.91 -7.08
N ALA A 100 -5.89 -15.26 -6.18
CA ALA A 100 -6.60 -15.93 -5.11
C ALA A 100 -7.79 -16.75 -5.62
N LYS A 101 -8.52 -16.23 -6.62
CA LYS A 101 -9.62 -16.95 -7.27
C LYS A 101 -9.16 -18.25 -7.92
N PHE A 102 -8.15 -18.18 -8.78
CA PHE A 102 -7.60 -19.35 -9.48
C PHE A 102 -6.74 -20.23 -8.58
N GLY A 103 -6.17 -19.66 -7.51
CA GLY A 103 -5.44 -20.40 -6.49
C GLY A 103 -6.36 -21.23 -5.59
N PHE A 104 -7.56 -20.75 -5.27
CA PHE A 104 -8.46 -21.40 -4.31
C PHE A 104 -9.88 -21.54 -4.84
N ASN A 105 -10.64 -20.44 -4.89
CA ASN A 105 -12.03 -20.37 -5.35
C ASN A 105 -12.54 -18.91 -5.38
N ASP A 106 -13.75 -18.71 -5.88
CA ASP A 106 -14.41 -17.40 -5.96
C ASP A 106 -14.55 -16.69 -4.61
N PHE A 107 -14.78 -17.44 -3.51
CA PHE A 107 -14.89 -16.85 -2.17
C PHE A 107 -13.55 -16.26 -1.72
N ALA A 108 -12.45 -16.98 -1.89
CA ALA A 108 -11.11 -16.50 -1.56
C ALA A 108 -10.74 -15.27 -2.41
N GLY A 109 -11.03 -15.32 -3.72
CA GLY A 109 -10.87 -14.17 -4.61
C GLY A 109 -11.65 -12.96 -4.11
N PHE A 110 -12.95 -13.12 -3.86
CA PHE A 110 -13.81 -12.05 -3.35
C PHE A 110 -13.31 -11.47 -2.02
N MET A 111 -12.95 -12.31 -1.05
CA MET A 111 -12.48 -11.85 0.26
C MET A 111 -11.14 -11.11 0.15
N VAL A 112 -10.27 -11.50 -0.77
CA VAL A 112 -9.03 -10.74 -1.06
C VAL A 112 -9.36 -9.36 -1.63
N ALA A 113 -10.23 -9.27 -2.63
CA ALA A 113 -10.65 -7.97 -3.17
C ALA A 113 -11.36 -7.11 -2.13
N TRP A 114 -12.19 -7.71 -1.28
CA TRP A 114 -12.89 -7.05 -0.18
C TRP A 114 -11.92 -6.47 0.86
N ASN A 115 -10.91 -7.24 1.28
CA ASN A 115 -9.90 -6.76 2.22
C ASN A 115 -9.00 -5.68 1.58
N LEU A 116 -8.68 -5.79 0.28
CA LEU A 116 -7.98 -4.71 -0.45
C LEU A 116 -8.82 -3.42 -0.51
N TRP A 117 -10.15 -3.50 -0.59
CA TRP A 117 -11.01 -2.32 -0.45
C TRP A 117 -11.01 -1.75 0.95
N LEU A 118 -11.19 -2.59 1.96
CA LEU A 118 -11.17 -2.12 3.35
C LEU A 118 -9.84 -1.44 3.68
N LEU A 119 -8.73 -2.02 3.22
CA LEU A 119 -7.41 -1.38 3.22
C LEU A 119 -7.46 -0.01 2.54
N ALA A 120 -7.89 0.06 1.28
CA ALA A 120 -7.86 1.29 0.51
C ALA A 120 -8.76 2.39 1.10
N PHE A 121 -9.98 2.07 1.54
CA PHE A 121 -10.87 3.02 2.21
C PHE A 121 -10.24 3.58 3.48
N THR A 122 -9.63 2.71 4.26
CA THR A 122 -9.02 3.06 5.55
C THR A 122 -7.78 3.94 5.36
N VAL A 123 -6.91 3.61 4.39
CA VAL A 123 -5.73 4.43 4.07
C VAL A 123 -6.13 5.76 3.44
N MET A 124 -7.06 5.75 2.48
CA MET A 124 -7.54 6.98 1.85
C MET A 124 -8.26 7.91 2.82
N ALA A 125 -8.93 7.36 3.84
CA ALA A 125 -9.57 8.14 4.90
C ALA A 125 -8.58 9.04 5.68
N LEU A 126 -7.31 8.63 5.79
CA LEU A 126 -6.24 9.37 6.45
C LEU A 126 -5.64 10.49 5.58
N CYS A 127 -5.99 10.58 4.28
CA CYS A 127 -5.38 11.51 3.35
C CYS A 127 -5.45 12.96 3.83
N GLY A 128 -6.64 13.42 4.23
CA GLY A 128 -6.80 14.81 4.67
C GLY A 128 -6.02 15.10 5.95
N LEU A 129 -5.93 14.14 6.87
CA LEU A 129 -5.11 14.29 8.07
C LEU A 129 -3.62 14.41 7.73
N VAL A 130 -3.10 13.55 6.85
CA VAL A 130 -1.70 13.57 6.42
C VAL A 130 -1.37 14.84 5.64
N VAL A 131 -2.24 15.27 4.71
CA VAL A 131 -2.05 16.49 3.92
C VAL A 131 -2.10 17.73 4.81
N THR A 132 -3.06 17.81 5.74
CA THR A 132 -3.15 18.93 6.70
C THR A 132 -1.94 18.96 7.64
N THR A 133 -1.43 17.79 8.05
CA THR A 133 -0.21 17.70 8.87
C THR A 133 1.00 18.23 8.11
N ASN A 134 1.21 17.79 6.86
CA ASN A 134 2.27 18.31 6.00
C ASN A 134 2.12 19.83 5.78
N LEU A 135 0.91 20.32 5.51
CA LEU A 135 0.67 21.74 5.30
C LEU A 135 1.00 22.57 6.56
N SER A 136 0.60 22.07 7.75
CA SER A 136 0.94 22.67 9.05
C SER A 136 2.45 22.80 9.23
N TYR A 137 3.22 21.74 8.97
CA TYR A 137 4.68 21.78 9.02
C TYR A 137 5.30 22.73 7.98
N SER A 138 4.72 22.84 6.78
CA SER A 138 5.22 23.75 5.74
C SER A 138 5.04 25.23 6.10
N ILE A 139 3.97 25.58 6.82
CA ILE A 139 3.68 26.96 7.25
C ILE A 139 4.47 27.28 8.52
N GLY A 140 4.67 26.30 9.39
CA GLY A 140 5.43 26.42 10.63
C GLY A 140 4.54 26.48 11.88
N ALA A 141 5.13 26.89 13.01
CA ALA A 141 4.51 26.78 14.33
C ALA A 141 3.15 27.49 14.45
N SER A 142 2.92 28.59 13.71
CA SER A 142 1.65 29.32 13.68
C SER A 142 0.48 28.51 13.13
N ALA A 143 0.75 27.42 12.41
CA ALA A 143 -0.24 26.52 11.82
C ALA A 143 -0.41 25.20 12.58
N GLY A 144 0.21 25.04 13.76
CA GLY A 144 0.10 23.80 14.57
C GLY A 144 -1.33 23.43 14.93
N TRP A 145 -2.21 24.42 15.09
CA TRP A 145 -3.64 24.25 15.38
C TRP A 145 -4.42 23.53 14.27
N MET A 146 -3.91 23.49 13.03
CA MET A 146 -4.60 22.89 11.89
C MET A 146 -4.80 21.38 12.06
N GLN A 147 -3.86 20.70 12.74
CA GLN A 147 -3.86 19.24 12.91
C GLN A 147 -4.99 18.75 13.82
N GLU A 148 -5.37 19.56 14.82
CA GLU A 148 -6.43 19.27 15.79
C GLU A 148 -7.76 19.96 15.41
N SER A 149 -7.78 20.67 14.29
CA SER A 149 -8.97 21.44 13.88
C SER A 149 -10.08 20.53 13.35
N LYS A 150 -11.23 20.60 14.02
CA LYS A 150 -12.47 19.89 13.65
C LYS A 150 -13.07 20.33 12.30
N TRP A 151 -12.55 21.40 11.68
CA TRP A 151 -13.05 21.92 10.40
C TRP A 151 -12.04 21.80 9.27
N VAL A 152 -10.77 22.09 9.54
CA VAL A 152 -9.73 22.08 8.49
C VAL A 152 -9.55 20.68 7.92
N VAL A 153 -9.37 19.66 8.77
CA VAL A 153 -9.13 18.28 8.31
C VAL A 153 -10.32 17.74 7.50
N PRO A 154 -11.59 17.86 7.93
CA PRO A 154 -12.73 17.47 7.10
C PRO A 154 -12.84 18.20 5.76
N ILE A 155 -12.63 19.52 5.73
CA ILE A 155 -12.73 20.32 4.50
C ILE A 155 -11.65 19.88 3.51
N VAL A 156 -10.40 19.75 3.97
CA VAL A 156 -9.28 19.25 3.14
C VAL A 156 -9.59 17.85 2.62
N SER A 157 -10.09 16.95 3.48
CA SER A 157 -10.49 15.59 3.07
C SER A 157 -11.56 15.59 1.98
N CYS A 158 -12.57 16.45 2.11
CA CYS A 158 -13.65 16.59 1.13
C CYS A 158 -13.13 17.11 -0.21
N VAL A 159 -12.38 18.22 -0.20
CA VAL A 159 -11.81 18.82 -1.41
C VAL A 159 -10.91 17.84 -2.15
N LEU A 160 -10.03 17.13 -1.42
CA LEU A 160 -9.12 16.15 -2.02
C LEU A 160 -9.87 14.97 -2.62
N THR A 161 -10.85 14.41 -1.90
CA THR A 161 -11.61 13.25 -2.36
C THR A 161 -12.42 13.58 -3.61
N VAL A 162 -13.15 14.71 -3.61
CA VAL A 162 -13.94 15.16 -4.78
C VAL A 162 -13.03 15.43 -5.98
N SER A 163 -11.90 16.09 -5.77
CA SER A 163 -10.92 16.37 -6.83
C SER A 163 -10.34 15.08 -7.42
N LEU A 164 -9.99 14.10 -6.59
CA LEU A 164 -9.47 12.81 -7.02
C LEU A 164 -10.50 11.98 -7.78
N VAL A 165 -11.77 12.00 -7.37
CA VAL A 165 -12.88 11.38 -8.11
C VAL A 165 -12.99 12.02 -9.50
N ALA A 166 -13.00 13.35 -9.59
CA ALA A 166 -13.09 14.06 -10.86
C ALA A 166 -11.91 13.75 -11.81
N VAL A 167 -10.68 13.72 -11.28
CA VAL A 167 -9.47 13.35 -12.03
C VAL A 167 -9.54 11.89 -12.49
N SER A 168 -9.97 10.98 -11.61
CA SER A 168 -10.02 9.54 -11.90
C SER A 168 -11.06 9.19 -12.98
N ILE A 169 -12.16 9.94 -13.06
CA ILE A 169 -13.16 9.78 -14.13
C ILE A 169 -12.55 10.06 -15.52
N ARG A 170 -11.64 11.04 -15.62
CA ARG A 170 -10.98 11.42 -16.90
C ARG A 170 -9.99 10.38 -17.43
N GLY A 171 -9.62 9.37 -16.64
CA GLY A 171 -8.81 8.24 -17.13
C GLY A 171 -7.41 8.12 -16.55
N LEU A 172 -6.86 6.92 -16.69
CA LEU A 172 -5.51 6.58 -16.23
C LEU A 172 -4.40 7.32 -17.00
N SER A 173 -4.70 7.85 -18.20
CA SER A 173 -3.78 8.70 -18.95
C SER A 173 -3.41 9.99 -18.22
N LEU A 174 -4.32 10.55 -17.42
CA LEU A 174 -4.04 11.68 -16.52
C LEU A 174 -3.49 11.17 -15.19
N GLY A 175 -4.04 10.08 -14.66
CA GLY A 175 -3.59 9.45 -13.42
C GLY A 175 -2.10 9.10 -13.41
N LYS A 176 -1.57 8.55 -14.51
CA LYS A 176 -0.15 8.17 -14.60
C LYS A 176 0.80 9.36 -14.45
N TRP A 177 0.42 10.55 -14.91
CA TRP A 177 1.23 11.76 -14.71
C TRP A 177 1.28 12.15 -13.24
N VAL A 178 0.14 12.05 -12.53
CA VAL A 178 0.06 12.28 -11.08
C VAL A 178 0.93 11.25 -10.34
N HIS A 179 0.86 9.97 -10.72
CA HIS A 179 1.67 8.90 -10.11
C HIS A 179 3.16 9.12 -10.35
N ASN A 180 3.56 9.45 -11.58
CA ASN A 180 4.95 9.72 -11.94
C ASN A 180 5.51 10.96 -11.23
N ALA A 181 4.73 12.05 -11.18
CA ALA A 181 5.11 13.25 -10.44
C ALA A 181 5.28 12.92 -8.96
N GLY A 182 4.34 12.19 -8.35
CA GLY A 182 4.46 11.69 -6.99
C GLY A 182 5.73 10.87 -6.75
N GLY A 183 6.13 10.04 -7.71
CA GLY A 183 7.32 9.18 -7.61
C GLY A 183 8.62 9.97 -7.66
N ILE A 184 8.69 10.96 -8.57
CA ILE A 184 9.83 11.88 -8.64
C ILE A 184 9.91 12.71 -7.36
N ILE A 185 8.79 13.27 -6.91
CA ILE A 185 8.70 14.03 -5.67
C ILE A 185 9.18 13.19 -4.47
N MET A 186 8.76 11.94 -4.41
CA MET A 186 9.17 11.01 -3.37
C MET A 186 10.70 10.82 -3.37
N LEU A 187 11.29 10.55 -4.54
CA LEU A 187 12.74 10.39 -4.68
C LEU A 187 13.51 11.66 -4.28
N VAL A 188 13.04 12.83 -4.71
CA VAL A 188 13.66 14.13 -4.35
C VAL A 188 13.59 14.36 -2.85
N THR A 189 12.42 14.11 -2.23
CA THR A 189 12.24 14.41 -0.81
C THR A 189 13.00 13.45 0.09
N TYR A 190 13.02 12.16 -0.24
CA TYR A 190 13.87 11.20 0.46
C TYR A 190 15.35 11.45 0.21
N GLY A 191 15.73 11.89 -0.99
CA GLY A 191 17.10 12.33 -1.27
C GLY A 191 17.52 13.47 -0.34
N ALA A 192 16.66 14.47 -0.16
CA ALA A 192 16.89 15.56 0.78
C ALA A 192 16.96 15.07 2.24
N LEU A 193 16.05 14.18 2.66
CA LEU A 193 16.05 13.57 3.99
C LEU A 193 17.35 12.80 4.26
N VAL A 194 17.84 12.02 3.30
CA VAL A 194 19.07 11.22 3.42
C VAL A 194 20.30 12.11 3.39
N ALA A 195 20.32 13.17 2.57
CA ALA A 195 21.44 14.10 2.49
C ALA A 195 21.61 14.95 3.77
N LEU A 196 20.51 15.25 4.46
CA LEU A 196 20.48 16.20 5.57
C LEU A 196 21.47 15.88 6.72
N PRO A 197 21.53 14.64 7.28
CA PRO A 197 22.54 14.32 8.29
C PRO A 197 23.99 14.44 7.79
N PHE A 198 24.28 14.11 6.52
CA PHE A 198 25.62 14.25 5.96
C PHE A 198 26.03 15.73 5.85
N ILE A 199 25.10 16.60 5.46
CA ILE A 199 25.33 18.05 5.40
C ILE A 199 25.58 18.59 6.82
N SER A 200 24.77 18.20 7.80
CA SER A 200 24.95 18.63 9.20
C SER A 200 26.25 18.09 9.81
N LEU A 201 26.69 16.89 9.44
CA LEU A 201 28.01 16.35 9.83
C LEU A 201 29.15 17.18 9.24
N ALA A 202 29.10 17.49 7.94
CA ALA A 202 30.12 18.30 7.25
C ALA A 202 30.23 19.73 7.82
N ARG A 203 29.15 20.26 8.41
CA ARG A 203 29.11 21.57 9.08
C ARG A 203 29.48 21.52 10.56
N GLY A 204 29.71 20.33 11.12
CA GLY A 204 29.99 20.15 12.55
C GLY A 204 28.77 20.32 13.48
N GLU A 205 27.55 20.33 12.94
CA GLU A 205 26.30 20.38 13.72
C GLU A 205 25.96 19.01 14.32
N LEU A 206 26.28 17.93 13.59
CA LEU A 206 26.26 16.56 14.10
C LEU A 206 27.69 16.13 14.38
N LYS A 207 27.91 15.45 15.51
CA LYS A 207 29.23 14.91 15.89
C LYS A 207 29.58 13.65 15.11
N GLU A 208 28.63 12.72 15.02
CA GLU A 208 28.79 11.42 14.38
C GLU A 208 27.49 11.02 13.67
N TYR A 209 27.61 10.29 12.57
CA TYR A 209 26.46 9.72 11.85
C TYR A 209 26.85 8.41 11.18
N HIS A 210 26.23 7.31 11.62
CA HIS A 210 26.49 5.96 11.12
C HIS A 210 25.20 5.33 10.58
N PRO A 211 24.78 5.66 9.35
CA PRO A 211 23.46 5.31 8.80
C PRO A 211 23.24 3.81 8.56
N LEU A 212 24.30 3.01 8.60
CA LEU A 212 24.26 1.57 8.36
C LEU A 212 24.84 0.78 9.53
N LYS A 213 24.86 1.38 10.73
CA LYS A 213 25.32 0.71 11.94
C LYS A 213 24.42 -0.50 12.23
N ILE A 214 25.02 -1.69 12.21
CA ILE A 214 24.33 -2.93 12.55
C ILE A 214 24.53 -3.19 14.04
N VAL A 215 23.44 -3.23 14.79
CA VAL A 215 23.41 -3.56 16.21
C VAL A 215 22.54 -4.79 16.42
N ALA A 216 22.99 -5.72 17.27
CA ALA A 216 22.24 -6.94 17.55
C ALA A 216 20.80 -6.62 17.97
N PRO A 217 19.78 -7.20 17.31
CA PRO A 217 18.39 -6.90 17.62
C PRO A 217 18.04 -7.45 19.01
N THR A 218 17.45 -6.60 19.85
CA THR A 218 16.85 -7.06 21.11
C THR A 218 15.41 -7.48 20.83
N PHE A 219 15.09 -8.76 20.99
CA PHE A 219 13.73 -9.27 20.76
C PHE A 219 12.86 -9.07 22.00
N SER A 220 12.26 -7.89 22.11
CA SER A 220 11.19 -7.59 23.07
C SER A 220 9.82 -7.63 22.40
N MET A 221 8.75 -7.78 23.18
CA MET A 221 7.37 -7.69 22.64
C MET A 221 7.13 -6.37 21.90
N PHE A 222 7.73 -5.27 22.37
CA PHE A 222 7.64 -3.96 21.74
C PHE A 222 8.39 -3.92 20.39
N ASN A 223 9.62 -4.46 20.33
CA ASN A 223 10.40 -4.45 19.09
C ASN A 223 9.80 -5.38 18.04
N LEU A 224 9.27 -6.54 18.45
CA LEU A 224 8.51 -7.44 17.57
C LEU A 224 7.24 -6.78 17.03
N ASN A 225 6.58 -5.96 17.86
CA ASN A 225 5.44 -5.17 17.42
C ASN A 225 5.81 -4.15 16.34
N ILE A 226 6.88 -3.39 16.53
CA ILE A 226 7.35 -2.42 15.53
C ILE A 226 7.78 -3.15 14.25
N PHE A 227 8.55 -4.23 14.38
CA PHE A 227 8.96 -5.07 13.26
C PHE A 227 7.77 -5.52 12.42
N SER A 228 6.69 -5.96 13.06
CA SER A 228 5.52 -6.45 12.36
C SER A 228 4.79 -5.35 11.57
N LYS A 229 4.73 -4.14 12.14
CA LYS A 229 4.18 -2.96 11.46
C LYS A 229 5.04 -2.52 10.29
N MET A 230 6.36 -2.58 10.42
CA MET A 230 7.28 -2.32 9.31
C MET A 230 7.07 -3.30 8.17
N VAL A 231 6.90 -4.59 8.49
CA VAL A 231 6.69 -5.64 7.49
C VAL A 231 5.41 -5.40 6.69
N LEU A 232 4.25 -5.28 7.35
CA LEU A 232 2.96 -5.14 6.66
C LEU A 232 2.66 -3.73 6.15
N GLY A 233 3.25 -2.70 6.77
CA GLY A 233 2.98 -1.32 6.42
C GLY A 233 3.96 -0.79 5.37
N ALA A 234 5.25 -1.06 5.56
CA ALA A 234 6.32 -0.43 4.79
C ALA A 234 6.80 -1.27 3.61
N LEU A 235 6.84 -2.59 3.75
CA LEU A 235 7.42 -3.48 2.72
C LEU A 235 6.35 -4.15 1.85
N SER A 236 5.09 -3.77 2.02
CA SER A 236 3.96 -4.24 1.23
C SER A 236 3.68 -3.34 0.02
N GLY A 237 3.27 -3.91 -1.11
CA GLY A 237 2.62 -3.13 -2.17
C GLY A 237 2.93 -3.46 -3.62
N PHE A 238 3.87 -4.36 -3.90
CA PHE A 238 4.18 -4.69 -5.30
C PHE A 238 3.02 -5.38 -6.03
N GLU A 239 2.19 -6.15 -5.33
CA GLU A 239 1.02 -6.78 -5.92
C GLU A 239 -0.07 -5.77 -6.31
N TYR A 240 -0.08 -4.57 -5.74
CA TYR A 240 -1.11 -3.58 -6.01
C TYR A 240 -1.10 -3.10 -7.46
N VAL A 241 0.08 -2.95 -8.08
CA VAL A 241 0.16 -2.55 -9.50
C VAL A 241 -0.33 -3.65 -10.45
N ALA A 242 -0.35 -4.91 -10.01
CA ALA A 242 -0.87 -6.02 -10.81
C ALA A 242 -2.40 -5.97 -10.97
N ILE A 243 -3.11 -5.21 -10.12
CA ILE A 243 -4.55 -4.97 -10.29
C ILE A 243 -4.84 -4.34 -11.66
N LEU A 244 -3.93 -3.52 -12.16
CA LEU A 244 -4.03 -2.78 -13.43
C LEU A 244 -3.40 -3.55 -14.61
N GLY A 245 -3.32 -4.88 -14.54
CA GLY A 245 -2.65 -5.72 -15.53
C GLY A 245 -3.13 -5.50 -16.98
N GLY A 246 -4.43 -5.29 -17.19
CA GLY A 246 -5.04 -5.00 -18.49
C GLY A 246 -4.73 -3.59 -19.02
N GLU A 247 -4.40 -2.64 -18.15
CA GLU A 247 -3.97 -1.28 -18.50
C GLU A 247 -2.44 -1.16 -18.68
N CYS A 248 -1.69 -2.26 -18.48
CA CYS A 248 -0.24 -2.32 -18.65
C CYS A 248 0.19 -2.73 -20.06
N ARG A 249 1.29 -2.14 -20.53
CA ARG A 249 2.01 -2.63 -21.71
C ARG A 249 2.84 -3.84 -21.29
N SER A 250 2.66 -4.98 -21.96
CA SER A 250 3.39 -6.24 -21.65
C SER A 250 3.37 -6.62 -20.15
N PRO A 251 2.18 -6.81 -19.53
CA PRO A 251 2.03 -6.98 -18.08
C PRO A 251 2.90 -8.09 -17.48
N ALA A 252 2.98 -9.26 -18.13
CA ALA A 252 3.79 -10.38 -17.68
C ALA A 252 5.28 -10.03 -17.47
N ARG A 253 5.82 -9.13 -18.31
CA ARG A 253 7.23 -8.71 -18.28
C ARG A 253 7.43 -7.46 -17.44
N ASN A 254 6.60 -6.44 -17.63
CA ASN A 254 6.87 -5.11 -17.10
C ASN A 254 6.55 -4.98 -15.61
N ILE A 255 5.51 -5.64 -15.09
CA ILE A 255 5.22 -5.65 -13.65
C ILE A 255 6.35 -6.35 -12.90
N GLY A 256 6.78 -7.54 -13.34
CA GLY A 256 7.89 -8.23 -12.67
C GLY A 256 9.21 -7.45 -12.74
N ARG A 257 9.50 -6.77 -13.86
CA ARG A 257 10.68 -5.91 -13.98
C ARG A 257 10.60 -4.67 -13.11
N SER A 258 9.41 -4.07 -12.98
CA SER A 258 9.28 -2.89 -12.13
C SER A 258 9.56 -3.24 -10.68
N VAL A 259 9.16 -4.43 -10.21
CA VAL A 259 9.53 -4.95 -8.87
C VAL A 259 11.03 -5.03 -8.71
N ILE A 260 11.73 -5.69 -9.65
CA ILE A 260 13.19 -5.88 -9.59
C ILE A 260 13.93 -4.53 -9.54
N VAL A 261 13.45 -3.54 -10.29
CA VAL A 261 14.05 -2.20 -10.31
C VAL A 261 13.71 -1.40 -9.06
N ALA A 262 12.44 -1.36 -8.64
CA ALA A 262 12.00 -0.52 -7.53
C ALA A 262 12.46 -1.04 -6.16
N ALA A 263 12.55 -2.37 -5.99
CA ALA A 263 12.75 -2.96 -4.68
C ALA A 263 14.03 -2.53 -3.95
N PRO A 264 15.22 -2.48 -4.60
CA PRO A 264 16.45 -2.01 -3.97
C PRO A 264 16.39 -0.54 -3.53
N PHE A 265 15.81 0.33 -4.36
CA PHE A 265 15.67 1.75 -4.00
C PHE A 265 14.79 1.94 -2.78
N ILE A 266 13.64 1.27 -2.74
CA ILE A 266 12.70 1.34 -1.61
C ILE A 266 13.37 0.83 -0.32
N ALA A 267 14.10 -0.29 -0.38
CA ALA A 267 14.80 -0.83 0.78
C ALA A 267 15.85 0.16 1.33
N LEU A 268 16.65 0.77 0.45
CA LEU A 268 17.62 1.79 0.83
C LEU A 268 16.94 3.03 1.41
N MET A 269 15.83 3.47 0.80
CA MET A 269 15.07 4.62 1.28
C MET A 269 14.57 4.40 2.72
N PHE A 270 14.05 3.20 3.04
CA PHE A 270 13.60 2.91 4.40
C PHE A 270 14.73 2.85 5.42
N ILE A 271 15.83 2.18 5.11
CA ILE A 271 16.99 2.08 6.03
C ILE A 271 17.58 3.47 6.28
N LEU A 272 17.95 4.17 5.20
CA LEU A 272 18.62 5.47 5.30
C LEU A 272 17.66 6.56 5.81
N GLY A 273 16.39 6.52 5.41
CA GLY A 273 15.38 7.44 5.91
C GLY A 273 15.12 7.28 7.41
N THR A 274 15.10 6.03 7.91
CA THR A 274 14.99 5.78 9.37
C THR A 274 16.20 6.33 10.11
N SER A 275 17.41 6.09 9.59
CA SER A 275 18.64 6.67 10.15
C SER A 275 18.62 8.20 10.17
N SER A 276 18.13 8.85 9.11
CA SER A 276 17.99 10.30 9.08
C SER A 276 17.00 10.81 10.13
N VAL A 277 15.84 10.16 10.28
CA VAL A 277 14.88 10.53 11.34
C VAL A 277 15.52 10.38 12.71
N LEU A 278 16.21 9.27 12.96
CA LEU A 278 16.87 9.00 14.24
C LEU A 278 17.96 10.02 14.57
N ALA A 279 18.73 10.49 13.57
CA ALA A 279 19.80 11.47 13.76
C ALA A 279 19.31 12.83 14.32
N PHE A 280 18.07 13.22 14.02
CA PHE A 280 17.51 14.51 14.45
C PHE A 280 16.48 14.41 15.58
N THR A 281 15.82 13.26 15.74
CA THR A 281 14.79 13.06 16.77
C THR A 281 15.29 12.27 17.98
N GLY A 282 16.40 11.54 17.85
CA GLY A 282 16.88 10.61 18.88
C GLY A 282 15.91 9.45 19.16
N GLY A 283 14.87 9.27 18.34
CA GLY A 283 13.82 8.26 18.55
C GLY A 283 12.74 8.69 19.55
N GLU A 284 12.87 9.87 20.16
CA GLU A 284 11.89 10.44 21.07
C GLU A 284 11.00 11.46 20.37
N HIS A 285 9.74 11.60 20.81
CA HIS A 285 8.79 12.60 20.30
C HIS A 285 8.61 12.59 18.76
N VAL A 286 8.78 11.43 18.13
CA VAL A 286 8.55 11.23 16.70
C VAL A 286 7.06 11.38 16.39
N ASP A 287 6.72 12.33 15.53
CA ASP A 287 5.38 12.43 14.95
C ASP A 287 5.19 11.26 13.98
N LEU A 288 4.27 10.35 14.30
CA LEU A 288 4.03 9.16 13.48
C LEU A 288 3.22 9.46 12.21
N ILE A 289 2.52 10.60 12.14
CA ILE A 289 1.81 11.07 10.94
C ILE A 289 2.81 11.72 9.98
N GLY A 290 3.71 12.56 10.52
CA GLY A 290 4.64 13.38 9.74
C GLY A 290 6.11 13.29 10.17
N PRO A 291 6.76 12.11 10.24
CA PRO A 291 8.13 12.03 10.74
C PRO A 291 9.15 12.64 9.76
N VAL A 292 8.91 12.52 8.45
CA VAL A 292 9.74 13.14 7.42
C VAL A 292 9.64 14.67 7.44
N PRO A 293 8.45 15.29 7.37
CA PRO A 293 8.36 16.75 7.45
C PRO A 293 8.85 17.28 8.80
N GLN A 294 8.62 16.58 9.92
CA GLN A 294 9.21 16.91 11.22
C GLN A 294 10.74 16.95 11.15
N THR A 295 11.36 15.90 10.60
CA THR A 295 12.83 15.79 10.50
C THR A 295 13.41 16.89 9.61
N LEU A 296 12.79 17.15 8.46
CA LEU A 296 13.18 18.26 7.58
C LEU A 296 13.04 19.61 8.31
N SER A 297 11.93 19.83 9.01
CA SER A 297 11.71 21.05 9.79
C SER A 297 12.71 21.24 10.93
N ILE A 298 13.25 20.17 11.53
CA ILE A 298 14.27 20.24 12.59
C ILE A 298 15.65 20.49 11.99
N GLY A 299 16.09 19.62 11.08
CA GLY A 299 17.47 19.68 10.59
C GLY A 299 17.76 20.91 9.75
N PHE A 300 16.74 21.52 9.13
CA PHE A 300 16.93 22.77 8.40
C PHE A 300 16.75 24.06 9.22
N ARG A 301 16.49 24.00 10.55
CA ARG A 301 16.40 25.23 11.38
C ARG A 301 17.69 26.04 11.38
N SER A 302 18.83 25.37 11.30
CA SER A 302 20.17 25.98 11.25
C SER A 302 20.52 26.60 9.88
N PHE A 303 19.53 26.72 8.98
CA PHE A 303 19.68 27.27 7.64
C PHE A 303 18.81 28.53 7.45
N PRO A 304 19.32 29.73 7.74
CA PRO A 304 18.53 30.98 7.77
C PRO A 304 17.84 31.36 6.45
N ILE A 305 18.40 30.93 5.32
CA ILE A 305 17.89 31.23 3.95
C ILE A 305 16.96 30.11 3.43
N VAL A 306 16.86 28.98 4.14
CA VAL A 306 16.31 27.72 3.60
C VAL A 306 14.88 27.45 4.11
N GLY A 307 14.29 28.35 4.90
CA GLY A 307 12.89 28.23 5.35
C GLY A 307 11.92 27.98 4.20
N ALA A 308 12.05 28.73 3.09
CA ALA A 308 11.22 28.54 1.90
C ALA A 308 11.47 27.17 1.22
N ILE A 309 12.72 26.70 1.17
CA ILE A 309 13.08 25.40 0.57
C ILE A 309 12.49 24.25 1.39
N VAL A 310 12.52 24.34 2.72
CA VAL A 310 11.90 23.36 3.63
C VAL A 310 10.39 23.36 3.45
N SER A 311 9.76 24.53 3.45
CA SER A 311 8.33 24.66 3.21
C SER A 311 7.94 24.03 1.86
N ILE A 312 8.71 24.28 0.80
CA ILE A 312 8.49 23.67 -0.52
C ILE A 312 8.67 22.15 -0.46
N ALA A 313 9.73 21.62 0.17
CA ALA A 313 9.96 20.18 0.31
C ALA A 313 8.83 19.49 1.06
N ILE A 314 8.28 20.12 2.09
CA ILE A 314 7.14 19.60 2.86
C ILE A 314 5.84 19.70 2.07
N LEU A 315 5.62 20.77 1.30
CA LEU A 315 4.49 20.87 0.36
C LEU A 315 4.55 19.79 -0.73
N LEU A 316 5.75 19.43 -1.19
CA LEU A 316 5.96 18.31 -2.09
C LEU A 316 5.49 16.97 -1.46
N LEU A 317 5.70 16.74 -0.15
CA LEU A 317 5.14 15.57 0.53
C LEU A 317 3.61 15.54 0.56
N ALA A 318 2.97 16.71 0.69
CA ALA A 318 1.51 16.81 0.55
C ALA A 318 1.06 16.42 -0.86
N MET A 319 1.73 16.91 -1.91
CA MET A 319 1.45 16.53 -3.30
C MET A 319 1.65 15.03 -3.56
N ARG A 320 2.71 14.44 -2.99
CA ARG A 320 2.93 12.98 -3.05
C ARG A 320 1.79 12.19 -2.41
N SER A 321 1.20 12.70 -1.33
CA SER A 321 0.09 12.03 -0.64
C SER A 321 -1.14 11.96 -1.54
N ILE A 322 -1.38 13.00 -2.34
CA ILE A 322 -2.43 13.02 -3.38
C ILE A 322 -2.16 11.96 -4.44
N ALA A 323 -0.90 11.82 -4.88
CA ALA A 323 -0.53 10.77 -5.85
C ALA A 323 -0.77 9.36 -5.30
N LEU A 324 -0.43 9.11 -4.03
CA LEU A 324 -0.71 7.84 -3.36
C LEU A 324 -2.22 7.53 -3.36
N MET A 325 -3.06 8.51 -3.03
CA MET A 325 -4.52 8.30 -3.04
C MET A 325 -5.08 8.09 -4.44
N SER A 326 -4.50 8.75 -5.44
CA SER A 326 -4.85 8.46 -6.84
C SER A 326 -4.54 7.01 -7.22
N ILE A 327 -3.43 6.43 -6.73
CA ILE A 327 -3.10 5.02 -6.97
C ILE A 327 -4.10 4.11 -6.27
N TYR A 328 -4.42 4.36 -5.00
CA TYR A 328 -5.43 3.59 -4.27
C TYR A 328 -6.79 3.62 -4.95
N LEU A 329 -7.26 4.80 -5.36
CA LEU A 329 -8.53 4.97 -6.08
C LEU A 329 -8.51 4.28 -7.45
N ALA A 330 -7.38 4.33 -8.17
CA ALA A 330 -7.21 3.60 -9.41
C ALA A 330 -7.41 2.09 -9.19
N GLY A 331 -6.62 1.45 -8.32
CA GLY A 331 -6.76 0.00 -8.05
C GLY A 331 -8.15 -0.39 -7.51
N SER A 332 -8.65 0.37 -6.53
CA SER A 332 -9.93 0.07 -5.86
C SER A 332 -11.14 0.23 -6.77
N SER A 333 -11.04 1.02 -7.84
CA SER A 333 -12.12 1.14 -8.82
C SER A 333 -12.14 0.01 -9.86
N ARG A 334 -11.05 -0.75 -10.03
CA ARG A 334 -10.98 -1.90 -10.94
C ARG A 334 -11.43 -3.20 -10.29
N LEU A 335 -11.12 -3.41 -9.01
CA LEU A 335 -11.58 -4.60 -8.26
C LEU A 335 -13.11 -4.86 -8.36
N PRO A 336 -14.02 -3.87 -8.18
CA PRO A 336 -15.47 -4.11 -8.32
C PRO A 336 -15.89 -4.38 -9.76
N MET A 337 -15.21 -3.74 -10.72
CA MET A 337 -15.46 -3.95 -12.13
C MET A 337 -15.15 -5.41 -12.48
N VAL A 338 -14.00 -5.92 -12.05
CA VAL A 338 -13.59 -7.30 -12.30
C VAL A 338 -14.46 -8.30 -11.54
N ALA A 339 -14.78 -8.06 -10.26
CA ALA A 339 -15.73 -8.90 -9.53
C ALA A 339 -17.16 -8.86 -10.13
N GLY A 340 -17.56 -7.73 -10.73
CA GLY A 340 -18.79 -7.60 -11.49
C GLY A 340 -18.78 -8.43 -12.78
N TRP A 341 -17.60 -8.66 -13.39
CA TRP A 341 -17.49 -9.55 -14.54
C TRP A 341 -17.80 -11.01 -14.21
N ASP A 342 -17.49 -11.40 -12.97
CA ASP A 342 -17.76 -12.73 -12.40
C ASP A 342 -19.16 -12.82 -11.76
N ARG A 343 -20.04 -11.84 -11.97
CA ARG A 343 -21.40 -11.75 -11.39
C ARG A 343 -21.43 -11.68 -9.84
N LEU A 344 -20.26 -11.59 -9.18
CA LEU A 344 -20.13 -11.43 -7.72
C LEU A 344 -20.53 -10.04 -7.23
N LEU A 345 -20.62 -9.07 -8.13
CA LEU A 345 -21.20 -7.75 -7.88
C LEU A 345 -22.21 -7.38 -8.97
N PRO A 346 -23.07 -6.37 -8.73
CA PRO A 346 -23.98 -5.86 -9.75
C PRO A 346 -23.24 -5.41 -11.01
N ALA A 347 -23.80 -5.70 -12.20
CA ALA A 347 -23.27 -5.26 -13.49
C ALA A 347 -23.15 -3.73 -13.62
N TRP A 348 -23.79 -2.97 -12.73
CA TRP A 348 -23.62 -1.53 -12.60
C TRP A 348 -22.15 -1.12 -12.42
N PHE A 349 -21.34 -1.92 -11.72
CA PHE A 349 -19.90 -1.65 -11.54
C PHE A 349 -19.05 -1.87 -12.79
N THR A 350 -19.57 -2.60 -13.80
CA THR A 350 -18.82 -2.94 -15.01
C THR A 350 -19.02 -1.91 -16.13
N LYS A 351 -19.90 -0.91 -15.94
CA LYS A 351 -20.22 0.10 -16.95
C LYS A 351 -19.06 1.09 -17.10
N LEU A 352 -18.50 1.16 -18.31
CA LEU A 352 -17.38 2.03 -18.65
C LEU A 352 -17.83 3.36 -19.25
N HIS A 353 -17.06 4.42 -19.00
CA HIS A 353 -17.23 5.72 -19.65
C HIS A 353 -17.06 5.59 -21.18
N PRO A 354 -17.95 6.15 -22.02
CA PRO A 354 -17.88 5.98 -23.47
C PRO A 354 -16.52 6.34 -24.10
N ARG A 355 -15.98 7.51 -23.71
CA ARG A 355 -14.70 8.07 -24.20
C ARG A 355 -13.45 7.58 -23.44
N TYR A 356 -13.46 7.65 -22.11
CA TYR A 356 -12.27 7.36 -21.27
C TYR A 356 -12.12 5.89 -20.91
N LYS A 357 -13.15 5.06 -21.12
CA LYS A 357 -13.19 3.63 -20.77
C LYS A 357 -12.89 3.36 -19.28
N THR A 358 -13.26 4.28 -18.40
CA THR A 358 -13.13 4.16 -16.94
C THR A 358 -14.42 3.69 -16.27
N PRO A 359 -14.37 2.93 -15.16
CA PRO A 359 -15.56 2.47 -14.45
C PRO A 359 -16.14 3.57 -13.54
N VAL A 360 -16.82 4.56 -14.13
CA VAL A 360 -17.31 5.78 -13.45
C VAL A 360 -18.13 5.48 -12.20
N ASN A 361 -19.04 4.51 -12.28
CA ASN A 361 -19.91 4.10 -11.19
C ASN A 361 -19.10 3.60 -9.99
N SER A 362 -18.07 2.81 -10.25
CA SER A 362 -17.16 2.34 -9.22
C SER A 362 -16.37 3.49 -8.61
N ILE A 363 -15.83 4.40 -9.42
CA ILE A 363 -15.06 5.55 -8.94
C ILE A 363 -15.89 6.40 -7.98
N ILE A 364 -17.14 6.70 -8.34
CA ILE A 364 -18.06 7.47 -7.49
C ILE A 364 -18.36 6.73 -6.19
N PHE A 365 -18.66 5.41 -6.27
CA PHE A 365 -18.92 4.60 -5.08
C PHE A 365 -17.72 4.57 -4.12
N VAL A 366 -16.52 4.27 -4.63
CA VAL A 366 -15.29 4.22 -3.84
C VAL A 366 -14.99 5.58 -3.21
N GLY A 367 -15.15 6.68 -3.96
CA GLY A 367 -14.97 8.03 -3.46
C GLY A 367 -15.96 8.40 -2.34
N ALA A 368 -17.24 8.06 -2.50
CA ALA A 368 -18.27 8.32 -1.49
C ALA A 368 -17.99 7.57 -0.17
N ILE A 369 -17.69 6.26 -0.26
CA ILE A 369 -17.36 5.45 0.93
C ILE A 369 -16.10 5.97 1.61
N THR A 370 -15.07 6.32 0.83
CA THR A 370 -13.83 6.92 1.36
C THR A 370 -14.10 8.21 2.13
N LEU A 371 -14.94 9.09 1.59
CA LEU A 371 -15.30 10.34 2.27
C LEU A 371 -16.05 10.06 3.59
N CYS A 372 -16.97 9.10 3.60
CA CYS A 372 -17.66 8.68 4.83
C CYS A 372 -16.69 8.16 5.89
N PHE A 373 -15.75 7.29 5.51
CA PHE A 373 -14.72 6.78 6.43
C PHE A 373 -13.80 7.89 6.93
N SER A 374 -13.40 8.82 6.07
CA SER A 374 -12.58 9.97 6.44
C SER A 374 -13.27 10.82 7.50
N LEU A 375 -14.53 11.19 7.30
CA LEU A 375 -15.30 11.98 8.26
C LEU A 375 -15.55 11.22 9.57
N ALA A 376 -15.85 9.92 9.50
CA ALA A 376 -16.06 9.08 10.68
C ALA A 376 -14.78 8.93 11.53
N SER A 377 -13.61 8.85 10.89
CA SER A 377 -12.32 8.69 11.58
C SER A 377 -11.94 9.89 12.47
N LEU A 378 -12.57 11.04 12.27
CA LEU A 378 -12.29 12.29 13.00
C LEU A 378 -13.17 12.46 14.25
N ILE A 379 -14.09 11.52 14.52
CA ILE A 379 -15.04 11.62 15.63
C ILE A 379 -14.41 11.06 16.91
N GLY A 380 -14.20 11.93 17.91
CA GLY A 380 -14.02 11.53 19.32
C GLY A 380 -12.65 11.01 19.75
N THR A 381 -11.61 11.10 18.90
CA THR A 381 -10.23 10.69 19.20
C THR A 381 -9.22 11.76 18.75
N GLY A 382 -8.08 11.88 19.45
CA GLY A 382 -6.99 12.77 19.02
C GLY A 382 -6.31 12.27 17.73
N ALA A 383 -5.68 13.17 16.98
CA ALA A 383 -5.16 12.89 15.63
C ALA A 383 -4.21 11.67 15.57
N GLN A 384 -3.28 11.54 16.52
CA GLN A 384 -2.31 10.44 16.58
C GLN A 384 -2.95 9.09 16.94
N GLU A 385 -3.94 9.08 17.85
CA GLU A 385 -4.68 7.86 18.21
C GLU A 385 -5.57 7.42 17.04
N ALA A 386 -6.26 8.35 16.39
CA ALA A 386 -7.08 8.10 15.20
C ALA A 386 -6.23 7.51 14.07
N PHE A 387 -5.08 8.13 13.78
CA PHE A 387 -4.14 7.64 12.77
C PHE A 387 -3.73 6.19 13.04
N GLN A 388 -3.27 5.87 14.25
CA GLN A 388 -2.85 4.50 14.57
C GLN A 388 -3.99 3.48 14.58
N LEU A 389 -5.19 3.87 15.01
CA LEU A 389 -6.33 2.96 15.01
C LEU A 389 -6.69 2.55 13.58
N VAL A 390 -6.77 3.54 12.70
CA VAL A 390 -7.13 3.39 11.28
C VAL A 390 -6.00 2.65 10.55
N ASP A 391 -4.75 3.04 10.73
CA ASP A 391 -3.57 2.40 10.12
C ASP A 391 -3.38 0.94 10.55
N ASN A 392 -3.58 0.64 11.84
CA ASN A 392 -3.51 -0.74 12.32
C ASN A 392 -4.68 -1.58 11.78
N ALA A 393 -5.89 -1.03 11.69
CA ALA A 393 -7.02 -1.74 11.08
C ALA A 393 -6.75 -2.04 9.58
N ALA A 394 -6.20 -1.06 8.84
CA ALA A 394 -5.77 -1.24 7.46
C ALA A 394 -4.74 -2.37 7.33
N SER A 395 -3.75 -2.38 8.23
CA SER A 395 -2.70 -3.40 8.27
C SER A 395 -3.26 -4.80 8.55
N VAL A 396 -4.32 -4.95 9.36
CA VAL A 396 -4.98 -6.25 9.56
C VAL A 396 -5.64 -6.74 8.26
N PHE A 397 -6.39 -5.89 7.57
CA PHE A 397 -7.00 -6.25 6.28
C PHE A 397 -5.94 -6.64 5.26
N TYR A 398 -4.83 -5.90 5.22
CA TYR A 398 -3.74 -6.22 4.31
C TYR A 398 -2.99 -7.50 4.70
N GLY A 399 -2.81 -7.74 6.00
CA GLY A 399 -2.24 -8.98 6.53
C GLY A 399 -3.04 -10.20 6.06
N ILE A 400 -4.38 -10.14 6.09
CA ILE A 400 -5.24 -11.22 5.58
C ILE A 400 -4.98 -11.47 4.09
N VAL A 401 -4.84 -10.40 3.32
CA VAL A 401 -4.52 -10.48 1.88
C VAL A 401 -3.16 -11.16 1.65
N TYR A 402 -2.14 -10.82 2.43
CA TYR A 402 -0.82 -11.44 2.32
C TYR A 402 -0.80 -12.91 2.76
N VAL A 403 -1.54 -13.25 3.82
CA VAL A 403 -1.73 -14.65 4.24
C VAL A 403 -2.28 -15.47 3.07
N VAL A 404 -3.30 -14.97 2.37
CA VAL A 404 -3.84 -15.65 1.19
C VAL A 404 -2.82 -15.70 0.05
N MET A 405 -2.15 -14.57 -0.26
CA MET A 405 -1.16 -14.51 -1.34
C MET A 405 -0.02 -15.52 -1.16
N PHE A 406 0.54 -15.60 0.06
CA PHE A 406 1.61 -16.54 0.39
C PHE A 406 1.11 -17.98 0.50
N ALA A 407 -0.17 -18.21 0.78
CA ALA A 407 -0.75 -19.55 0.76
C ALA A 407 -0.84 -20.12 -0.67
N ILE A 408 -0.94 -19.29 -1.71
CA ILE A 408 -1.15 -19.76 -3.10
C ILE A 408 -0.04 -20.74 -3.55
N PRO A 409 1.28 -20.43 -3.45
CA PRO A 409 2.34 -21.37 -3.86
C PRO A 409 2.52 -22.57 -2.90
N LEU A 410 1.88 -22.54 -1.72
CA LEU A 410 1.99 -23.58 -0.70
C LEU A 410 0.89 -24.64 -0.86
N VAL A 411 -0.36 -24.18 -0.93
CA VAL A 411 -1.59 -24.99 -0.79
C VAL A 411 -2.69 -24.62 -1.81
N GLY A 412 -2.40 -23.74 -2.78
CA GLY A 412 -3.34 -23.40 -3.86
C GLY A 412 -3.53 -24.52 -4.90
N ALA A 413 -4.01 -24.16 -6.08
CA ALA A 413 -4.26 -25.11 -7.17
C ALA A 413 -3.01 -25.95 -7.52
N LYS A 414 -3.21 -27.25 -7.78
CA LYS A 414 -2.13 -28.23 -8.05
C LYS A 414 -1.15 -27.76 -9.12
N ASN A 415 -1.64 -27.13 -10.19
CA ASN A 415 -0.81 -26.63 -11.28
C ASN A 415 0.09 -25.46 -10.85
N ILE A 416 -0.37 -24.62 -9.91
CA ILE A 416 0.46 -23.56 -9.35
C ILE A 416 1.53 -24.18 -8.46
N ILE A 417 1.15 -25.05 -7.51
CA ILE A 417 2.10 -25.69 -6.59
C ILE A 417 3.18 -26.48 -7.35
N LYS A 418 2.80 -27.27 -8.36
CA LYS A 418 3.74 -28.10 -9.14
C LYS A 418 4.83 -27.27 -9.82
N ASN A 419 4.48 -26.04 -10.23
CA ASN A 419 5.39 -25.13 -10.92
C ASN A 419 6.14 -24.19 -9.97
N ALA A 420 5.84 -24.21 -8.66
CA ALA A 420 6.51 -23.38 -7.68
C ALA A 420 7.81 -24.06 -7.23
N PRO A 421 9.00 -23.46 -7.48
CA PRO A 421 10.26 -24.05 -7.04
C PRO A 421 10.37 -24.10 -5.51
N ALA A 422 11.15 -25.04 -4.98
CA ALA A 422 11.24 -25.27 -3.53
C ALA A 422 11.63 -24.02 -2.73
N TRP A 423 12.58 -23.22 -3.23
CA TRP A 423 12.99 -21.98 -2.58
C TRP A 423 11.84 -20.95 -2.49
N LEU A 424 10.96 -20.89 -3.50
CA LEU A 424 9.80 -19.99 -3.50
C LEU A 424 8.76 -20.44 -2.48
N ARG A 425 8.59 -21.75 -2.31
CA ARG A 425 7.71 -22.32 -1.27
C ARG A 425 8.24 -22.03 0.12
N VAL A 426 9.54 -22.16 0.36
CA VAL A 426 10.17 -21.75 1.62
C VAL A 426 9.97 -20.26 1.86
N ALA A 427 10.24 -19.42 0.86
CA ALA A 427 10.02 -17.98 0.95
C ALA A 427 8.54 -17.66 1.27
N SER A 428 7.60 -18.35 0.61
CA SER A 428 6.17 -18.19 0.86
C SER A 428 5.78 -18.61 2.28
N ALA A 429 6.35 -19.70 2.81
CA ALA A 429 6.11 -20.10 4.18
C ALA A 429 6.63 -19.06 5.19
N CYS A 430 7.81 -18.48 4.95
CA CYS A 430 8.33 -17.38 5.76
C CYS A 430 7.39 -16.17 5.71
N GLY A 431 7.02 -15.70 4.52
CA GLY A 431 6.10 -14.59 4.34
C GLY A 431 4.75 -14.83 5.03
N PHE A 432 4.19 -16.02 4.88
CA PHE A 432 2.95 -16.45 5.51
C PHE A 432 3.00 -16.36 7.05
N ILE A 433 4.06 -16.91 7.66
CA ILE A 433 4.24 -16.89 9.12
C ILE A 433 4.40 -15.45 9.62
N VAL A 434 5.20 -14.64 8.92
CA VAL A 434 5.40 -13.24 9.30
C VAL A 434 4.11 -12.43 9.15
N SER A 435 3.30 -12.66 8.12
CA SER A 435 1.99 -12.02 7.97
C SER A 435 1.04 -12.38 9.11
N LEU A 436 0.98 -13.65 9.53
CA LEU A 436 0.16 -14.07 10.68
C LEU A 436 0.62 -13.42 11.98
N ALA A 437 1.93 -13.43 12.23
CA ALA A 437 2.50 -12.74 13.38
C ALA A 437 2.14 -11.25 13.34
N ALA A 438 2.22 -10.61 12.18
CA ALA A 438 1.93 -9.19 12.05
C ALA A 438 0.47 -8.83 12.26
N ILE A 439 -0.48 -9.67 11.85
CA ILE A 439 -1.90 -9.51 12.23
C ILE A 439 -2.04 -9.51 13.76
N TRP A 440 -1.39 -10.45 14.44
CA TRP A 440 -1.45 -10.55 15.91
C TRP A 440 -0.83 -9.33 16.60
N PHE A 441 0.36 -8.90 16.20
CA PHE A 441 1.05 -7.80 16.86
C PHE A 441 0.39 -6.44 16.57
N THR A 442 -0.18 -6.24 15.39
CA THR A 442 -0.75 -4.94 14.98
C THR A 442 -1.92 -4.47 15.86
N ILE A 443 -2.60 -5.38 16.58
CA ILE A 443 -3.68 -5.01 17.52
C ILE A 443 -3.16 -4.23 18.75
N PHE A 444 -1.86 -4.32 19.06
CA PHE A 444 -1.26 -3.62 20.20
C PHE A 444 -0.73 -2.23 19.78
N PRO A 445 -0.98 -1.19 20.60
CA PRO A 445 -0.55 0.18 20.31
C PRO A 445 0.96 0.37 20.58
N ILE A 446 1.59 1.25 19.82
CA ILE A 446 3.01 1.64 20.00
C ILE A 446 3.17 3.03 20.64
N ILE A 447 2.06 3.66 21.02
CA ILE A 447 2.02 4.92 21.78
C ILE A 447 1.22 4.74 23.06
N GLY A 448 1.31 5.71 23.96
CA GLY A 448 0.38 5.83 25.07
C GLY A 448 -1.05 5.99 24.56
N VAL A 449 -1.95 5.09 24.96
CA VAL A 449 -3.39 5.17 24.70
C VAL A 449 -4.14 5.09 26.02
N ARG A 450 -5.35 5.65 26.09
CA ARG A 450 -6.17 5.66 27.32
C ARG A 450 -6.44 4.25 27.86
N SER A 451 -6.69 3.29 26.98
CA SER A 451 -6.85 1.88 27.33
C SER A 451 -6.35 0.99 26.20
N ARG A 452 -5.32 0.18 26.50
CA ARG A 452 -4.76 -0.80 25.55
C ARG A 452 -5.79 -1.85 25.16
N PHE A 453 -6.65 -2.25 26.10
CA PHE A 453 -7.72 -3.21 25.83
C PHE A 453 -8.77 -2.62 24.88
N ALA A 454 -9.24 -1.40 25.13
CA ALA A 454 -10.22 -0.75 24.26
C ALA A 454 -9.66 -0.53 22.84
N PHE A 455 -8.37 -0.19 22.75
CA PHE A 455 -7.67 -0.07 21.47
C PHE A 455 -7.66 -1.40 20.68
N ALA A 456 -7.21 -2.48 21.31
CA ALA A 456 -7.18 -3.81 20.68
C ALA A 456 -8.60 -4.30 20.32
N ALA A 457 -9.57 -4.13 21.22
CA ALA A 457 -10.96 -4.51 21.00
C ALA A 457 -11.58 -3.79 19.80
N LYS A 458 -11.30 -2.49 19.62
CA LYS A 458 -11.76 -1.72 18.45
C LYS A 458 -11.18 -2.30 17.14
N ILE A 459 -9.87 -2.58 17.10
CA ILE A 459 -9.22 -3.13 15.89
C ILE A 459 -9.81 -4.50 15.55
N ILE A 460 -9.93 -5.39 16.54
CA ILE A 460 -10.51 -6.73 16.36
C ILE A 460 -11.96 -6.62 15.89
N ALA A 461 -12.77 -5.77 16.52
CA ALA A 461 -14.16 -5.57 16.14
C ALA A 461 -14.28 -5.06 14.70
N VAL A 462 -13.49 -4.06 14.30
CA VAL A 462 -13.47 -3.54 12.93
C VAL A 462 -13.07 -4.64 11.93
N ALA A 463 -12.04 -5.42 12.25
CA ALA A 463 -11.58 -6.50 11.39
C ALA A 463 -12.64 -7.61 11.21
N LEU A 464 -13.25 -8.05 12.31
CA LEU A 464 -14.27 -9.10 12.31
C LEU A 464 -15.57 -8.64 11.64
N ILE A 465 -16.09 -7.46 12.01
CA ILE A 465 -17.32 -6.90 11.43
C ILE A 465 -17.10 -6.63 9.94
N GLY A 466 -15.98 -6.00 9.56
CA GLY A 466 -15.65 -5.72 8.17
C GLY A 466 -15.62 -6.98 7.31
N ASN A 467 -14.98 -8.05 7.79
CA ASN A 467 -14.92 -9.33 7.07
C ASN A 467 -16.27 -10.09 7.09
N ALA A 468 -17.02 -10.02 8.19
CA ALA A 468 -18.36 -10.63 8.26
C ALA A 468 -19.33 -10.00 7.26
N ILE A 469 -19.27 -8.67 7.08
CA ILE A 469 -20.05 -7.95 6.06
C ILE A 469 -19.68 -8.47 4.66
N GLY A 470 -18.38 -8.59 4.36
CA GLY A 470 -17.91 -9.12 3.08
C GLY A 470 -18.44 -10.54 2.81
N ALA A 471 -18.28 -11.44 3.79
CA ALA A 471 -18.77 -12.80 3.69
C ALA A 471 -20.31 -12.87 3.51
N ALA A 472 -21.06 -12.00 4.21
CA ALA A 472 -22.51 -11.91 4.06
C ALA A 472 -22.92 -11.43 2.66
N ILE A 473 -22.25 -10.40 2.12
CA ILE A 473 -22.48 -9.91 0.75
C ILE A 473 -22.25 -11.02 -0.27
N PHE A 474 -21.14 -11.75 -0.14
CA PHE A 474 -20.84 -12.88 -1.01
C PHE A 474 -21.94 -13.95 -0.90
N ALA A 475 -22.30 -14.38 0.31
CA ALA A 475 -23.31 -15.42 0.52
C ALA A 475 -24.68 -15.04 -0.08
N ILE A 476 -25.12 -13.79 0.10
CA ILE A 476 -26.37 -13.28 -0.48
C ILE A 476 -26.28 -13.30 -2.01
N ARG A 477 -25.15 -12.89 -2.58
CA ARG A 477 -25.01 -12.80 -4.04
C ARG A 477 -24.90 -14.17 -4.69
N SER A 478 -24.12 -15.07 -4.12
CA SER A 478 -23.96 -16.45 -4.61
C SER A 478 -25.30 -17.19 -4.59
N ARG A 479 -26.12 -17.00 -3.54
CA ARG A 479 -27.50 -17.53 -3.51
C ARG A 479 -28.38 -16.95 -4.62
N ARG A 480 -28.34 -15.64 -4.84
CA ARG A 480 -29.11 -15.00 -5.93
C ARG A 480 -28.66 -15.45 -7.32
N ALA A 481 -27.36 -15.69 -7.52
CA ALA A 481 -26.83 -16.19 -8.77
C ALA A 481 -27.29 -17.63 -9.04
N ALA A 482 -27.25 -18.50 -8.03
CA ALA A 482 -27.75 -19.87 -8.13
C ALA A 482 -29.27 -19.93 -8.43
N LEU A 483 -30.06 -18.98 -7.92
CA LEU A 483 -31.49 -18.89 -8.21
C LEU A 483 -31.80 -18.33 -9.61
N ALA A 484 -30.88 -17.57 -10.21
CA ALA A 484 -31.06 -16.94 -11.51
C ALA A 484 -30.58 -17.82 -12.69
N ASP A 485 -29.82 -18.88 -12.42
CA ASP A 485 -29.33 -19.85 -13.40
C ASP A 485 -29.67 -21.28 -12.91
N PRO A 486 -30.96 -21.69 -12.92
CA PRO A 486 -31.37 -23.05 -12.58
C PRO A 486 -31.08 -23.97 -13.77
N THR A 487 -29.80 -24.29 -14.02
CA THR A 487 -29.44 -25.42 -14.91
C THR A 487 -29.44 -26.71 -14.14
#